data_AF-A0A940U6R6-F1
#
_entry.id   AF-A0A940U6R6-F1
#
_cell.length_a   1.000
_cell.length_b   1.000
_cell.length_c   1.000
_cell.angle_alpha   90.00
_cell.angle_beta   90.00
_cell.angle_gamma   90.00
#
_symmetry.space_group_name_H-M   'P 1'
#
loop_
_entity.id
_entity.type
_entity.pdbx_description
1 polymer ?
#
loop_
_entity_poly.entity_id
_entity_poly.type
_entity_poly.pdbx_seq_one_letter_code
_entity_poly.pdbx_strand_id
1 'polypeptide(L)'
;GNIDGKGVFLHATRGAKHHLSRFLDRNRLTLQEIDLLIEHQANFAMIPLTLEQVISNGHPGAKEQVSDYIAHKMVTNVHLRGNCSVVCMQRLPYDLERGTLQPDTLQGYPINRNLKNLKEAQLILFDSVGAGMTRSSFLLRK
;
A
#
# COMPACT_ATOMS: atom_id res chain seq x y z
N GLY A 1 18.12 -11.25 -15.88
CA GLY A 1 16.86 -11.38 -16.63
C GLY A 1 16.34 -10.00 -16.94
N ASN A 2 15.88 -9.74 -18.17
CA ASN A 2 15.26 -8.46 -18.52
C ASN A 2 13.89 -8.37 -17.86
N ILE A 3 13.76 -7.48 -16.88
CA ILE A 3 12.48 -7.15 -16.27
C ILE A 3 11.80 -6.13 -17.18
N ASP A 4 10.62 -6.47 -17.72
CA ASP A 4 9.75 -5.48 -18.36
C ASP A 4 9.08 -4.62 -17.29
N GLY A 5 9.79 -3.57 -16.85
CA GLY A 5 9.31 -2.66 -15.82
C GLY A 5 8.02 -1.94 -16.22
N LYS A 6 7.78 -1.70 -17.51
CA LYS A 6 6.58 -0.99 -18.00
C LYS A 6 5.37 -1.92 -18.01
N GLY A 7 5.53 -3.18 -18.42
CA GLY A 7 4.49 -4.19 -18.33
C GLY A 7 4.04 -4.42 -16.89
N VAL A 8 5.00 -4.63 -15.97
CA VAL A 8 4.74 -4.77 -14.53
C VAL A 8 3.99 -3.56 -13.97
N PHE A 9 4.43 -2.36 -14.33
CA PHE A 9 3.78 -1.10 -13.91
C PHE A 9 2.30 -1.03 -14.31
N LEU A 10 1.99 -1.32 -15.58
CA LEU A 10 0.62 -1.20 -16.09
C LEU A 10 -0.31 -2.24 -15.48
N HIS A 11 0.17 -3.47 -15.27
CA HIS A 11 -0.62 -4.52 -14.66
C HIS A 11 -0.89 -4.27 -13.19
N ALA A 12 0.15 -3.91 -12.44
CA ALA A 12 0.05 -3.61 -11.02
C ALA A 12 -0.90 -2.43 -10.74
N THR A 13 -0.89 -1.38 -11.58
CA THR A 13 -1.80 -0.24 -11.41
C THR A 13 -3.22 -0.53 -11.89
N ARG A 14 -3.40 -1.06 -13.11
CA ARG A 14 -4.75 -1.27 -13.69
C ARG A 14 -5.52 -2.44 -13.08
N GLY A 15 -4.82 -3.52 -12.69
CA GLY A 15 -5.43 -4.68 -12.06
C GLY A 15 -5.83 -4.45 -10.59
N ALA A 16 -5.26 -3.42 -9.96
CA ALA A 16 -5.46 -3.12 -8.54
C ALA A 16 -6.92 -2.92 -8.18
N LYS A 17 -7.60 -2.05 -8.92
CA LYS A 17 -8.99 -1.69 -8.66
C LYS A 17 -9.89 -2.92 -8.66
N HIS A 18 -9.86 -3.70 -9.76
CA HIS A 18 -10.75 -4.86 -9.88
C HIS A 18 -10.52 -5.88 -8.76
N HIS A 19 -9.25 -6.16 -8.44
CA HIS A 19 -8.89 -7.11 -7.39
C HIS A 19 -9.30 -6.61 -6.00
N LEU A 20 -8.88 -5.39 -5.63
CA LEU A 20 -9.12 -4.84 -4.30
C LEU A 20 -10.59 -4.52 -4.06
N SER A 21 -11.30 -3.93 -5.02
CA SER A 21 -12.75 -3.69 -4.89
C SER A 21 -13.49 -5.01 -4.69
N ARG A 22 -13.27 -6.02 -5.55
CA ARG A 22 -13.94 -7.32 -5.41
C ARG A 22 -13.61 -8.00 -4.07
N PHE A 23 -12.37 -7.89 -3.61
CA PHE A 23 -11.93 -8.47 -2.35
C PHE A 23 -12.59 -7.78 -1.15
N LEU A 24 -12.62 -6.45 -1.13
CA LEU A 24 -13.24 -5.65 -0.08
C LEU A 24 -14.76 -5.79 -0.07
N ASP A 25 -15.41 -5.78 -1.25
CA ASP A 25 -16.86 -5.96 -1.42
C ASP A 25 -17.34 -7.28 -0.81
N ARG A 26 -16.60 -8.37 -1.06
CA ARG A 26 -16.87 -9.70 -0.46
C ARG A 26 -16.82 -9.70 1.06
N ASN A 27 -16.07 -8.77 1.64
CA ASN A 27 -15.95 -8.58 3.08
C ASN A 27 -16.84 -7.46 3.63
N ARG A 28 -17.69 -6.85 2.78
CA ARG A 28 -18.53 -5.69 3.11
C ARG A 28 -17.71 -4.52 3.66
N LEU A 29 -16.57 -4.25 3.03
CA LEU A 29 -15.65 -3.19 3.40
C LEU A 29 -15.39 -2.28 2.21
N THR A 30 -14.96 -1.08 2.52
CA THR A 30 -14.32 -0.11 1.62
C THR A 30 -12.87 0.09 2.02
N LEU A 31 -12.06 0.68 1.15
CA LEU A 31 -10.66 0.94 1.46
C LEU A 31 -10.51 1.90 2.67
N GLN A 32 -11.51 2.76 2.93
CA GLN A 32 -11.45 3.74 4.00
C GLN A 32 -11.73 3.15 5.39
N GLU A 33 -12.40 2.00 5.43
CA GLU A 33 -12.64 1.24 6.66
C GLU A 33 -11.41 0.46 7.11
N ILE A 34 -10.38 0.30 6.26
CA ILE A 34 -9.12 -0.33 6.63
C ILE A 34 -8.34 0.60 7.57
N ASP A 35 -7.83 0.09 8.68
CA ASP A 35 -7.02 0.87 9.62
C ASP A 35 -5.58 1.05 9.13
N LEU A 36 -5.01 -0.03 8.58
CA LEU A 36 -3.63 -0.08 8.09
C LEU A 36 -3.56 -0.90 6.80
N LEU A 37 -3.03 -0.30 5.74
CA LEU A 37 -2.62 -0.97 4.52
C LEU A 37 -1.11 -1.24 4.54
N ILE A 38 -0.74 -2.52 4.46
CA ILE A 38 0.62 -2.99 4.21
C ILE A 38 0.72 -3.37 2.73
N GLU A 39 1.40 -2.55 1.94
CA GLU A 39 1.59 -2.78 0.51
C GLU A 39 3.02 -3.22 0.18
N HIS A 40 3.18 -4.07 -0.82
CA HIS A 40 4.49 -4.39 -1.38
C HIS A 40 5.19 -3.13 -1.91
N GLN A 41 6.36 -2.79 -1.35
CA GLN A 41 7.09 -1.59 -1.75
C GLN A 41 8.12 -1.87 -2.86
N ALA A 42 7.64 -2.33 -4.02
CA ALA A 42 8.50 -2.57 -5.18
C ALA A 42 9.19 -1.30 -5.68
N ASN A 43 8.41 -0.22 -5.76
CA ASN A 43 8.80 1.14 -6.07
C ASN A 43 7.72 2.06 -5.50
N PHE A 44 8.09 3.08 -4.75
CA PHE A 44 7.11 4.00 -4.17
C PHE A 44 6.22 4.68 -5.21
N ALA A 45 6.74 5.00 -6.41
CA ALA A 45 5.98 5.66 -7.47
C ALA A 45 4.73 4.86 -7.91
N MET A 46 4.71 3.56 -7.65
CA MET A 46 3.60 2.67 -7.97
C MET A 46 2.42 2.80 -7.00
N ILE A 47 2.71 3.12 -5.73
CA ILE A 47 1.74 3.10 -4.65
C ILE A 47 0.66 4.18 -4.87
N PRO A 48 1.00 5.47 -5.07
CA PRO A 48 0.00 6.49 -5.33
C PRO A 48 -0.88 6.17 -6.54
N LEU A 49 -0.28 5.69 -7.63
CA LEU A 49 -1.00 5.36 -8.87
C LEU A 49 -1.97 4.18 -8.67
N THR A 50 -1.56 3.18 -7.89
CA THR A 50 -2.41 2.05 -7.51
C THR A 50 -3.59 2.54 -6.68
N LEU A 51 -3.35 3.38 -5.69
CA LEU A 51 -4.40 3.94 -4.83
C LEU A 51 -5.34 4.88 -5.58
N GLU A 52 -4.86 5.70 -6.52
CA GLU A 52 -5.70 6.54 -7.38
C GLU A 52 -6.74 5.71 -8.14
N GLN A 53 -6.36 4.53 -8.64
CA GLN A 53 -7.28 3.62 -9.32
C GLN A 53 -8.34 3.04 -8.38
N VAL A 54 -7.99 2.77 -7.12
CA VAL A 54 -8.89 2.16 -6.13
C VAL A 54 -9.82 3.19 -5.48
N ILE A 55 -9.29 4.35 -5.10
CA ILE A 55 -10.00 5.37 -4.30
C ILE A 55 -11.00 6.18 -5.15
N SER A 56 -10.62 6.57 -6.37
CA SER A 56 -11.47 7.45 -7.19
C SER A 56 -11.68 6.94 -8.61
N ASN A 57 -11.52 5.62 -8.83
CA ASN A 57 -11.61 5.06 -10.17
C ASN A 57 -10.66 5.75 -11.17
N GLY A 58 -9.49 6.20 -10.71
CA GLY A 58 -8.51 6.92 -11.52
C GLY A 58 -8.86 8.37 -11.83
N HIS A 59 -9.84 8.98 -11.14
CA HIS A 59 -10.19 10.40 -11.36
C HIS A 59 -9.06 11.33 -10.87
N PRO A 60 -8.66 12.37 -11.64
CA PRO A 60 -7.53 13.25 -11.31
C PRO A 60 -7.63 13.98 -9.96
N GLY A 61 -8.84 14.12 -9.42
CA GLY A 61 -9.11 14.76 -8.13
C GLY A 61 -8.74 13.91 -6.90
N ALA A 62 -8.26 12.67 -7.09
CA ALA A 62 -7.95 11.75 -6.00
C ALA A 62 -6.66 12.07 -5.23
N LYS A 63 -5.80 12.94 -5.76
CA LYS A 63 -4.42 13.08 -5.29
C LYS A 63 -4.31 13.44 -3.81
N GLU A 64 -5.14 14.34 -3.33
CA GLU A 64 -5.18 14.73 -1.92
C GLU A 64 -5.62 13.56 -1.05
N GLN A 65 -6.71 12.89 -1.41
CA GLN A 65 -7.21 11.71 -0.69
C GLN A 65 -6.19 10.55 -0.68
N VAL A 66 -5.47 10.35 -1.78
CA VAL A 66 -4.39 9.36 -1.89
C VAL A 66 -3.21 9.75 -1.01
N SER A 67 -2.83 11.03 -1.02
CA SER A 67 -1.77 11.56 -0.16
C SER A 67 -2.09 11.39 1.32
N ASP A 68 -3.32 11.71 1.72
CA ASP A 68 -3.79 11.52 3.09
C ASP A 68 -3.83 10.03 3.47
N TYR A 69 -4.28 9.17 2.55
CA TYR A 69 -4.28 7.73 2.77
C TYR A 69 -2.87 7.19 3.00
N ILE A 70 -1.91 7.56 2.14
CA ILE A 70 -0.50 7.16 2.30
C ILE A 70 0.07 7.66 3.64
N ALA A 71 -0.22 8.91 4.01
CA ALA A 71 0.30 9.51 5.22
C ALA A 71 -0.24 8.86 6.50
N HIS A 72 -1.53 8.51 6.50
CA HIS A 72 -2.27 8.19 7.71
C HIS A 72 -2.70 6.72 7.84
N LYS A 73 -2.71 5.96 6.74
CA LYS A 73 -3.21 4.57 6.67
C LYS A 73 -2.14 3.59 6.17
N MET A 74 -0.93 4.03 5.85
CA MET A 74 0.17 3.16 5.41
C MET A 74 1.42 3.38 6.24
N VAL A 75 2.31 2.39 6.20
CA VAL A 75 3.71 2.52 6.64
C VAL A 75 4.67 2.29 5.48
N THR A 76 5.72 3.09 5.42
CA THR A 76 6.71 3.08 4.33
C THR A 76 8.13 3.19 4.86
N ASN A 77 9.01 2.33 4.39
CA ASN A 77 10.45 2.37 4.68
C ASN A 77 11.34 2.10 3.46
N VAL A 78 10.75 2.00 2.25
CA VAL A 78 11.47 1.70 1.00
C VAL A 78 12.61 2.67 0.69
N HIS A 79 12.51 3.93 1.11
CA HIS A 79 13.59 4.93 0.94
C HIS A 79 14.82 4.65 1.81
N LEU A 80 14.67 3.87 2.89
CA LEU A 80 15.77 3.45 3.77
C LEU A 80 16.30 2.05 3.43
N ARG A 81 15.42 1.19 2.89
CA ARG A 81 15.69 -0.26 2.76
C ARG A 81 15.71 -0.78 1.33
N GLY A 82 15.26 0.03 0.36
CA GLY A 82 15.02 -0.42 -1.00
C GLY A 82 13.87 -1.43 -1.10
N ASN A 83 13.72 -2.02 -2.29
CA ASN A 83 12.77 -3.11 -2.51
C ASN A 83 13.31 -4.40 -1.88
N CYS A 84 12.75 -4.80 -0.74
CA CYS A 84 13.10 -6.06 -0.07
C CYS A 84 12.26 -7.27 -0.51
N SER A 85 11.63 -7.23 -1.69
CA SER A 85 10.73 -8.29 -2.18
C SER A 85 9.62 -8.58 -1.15
N VAL A 86 9.21 -9.83 -1.00
CA VAL A 86 8.20 -10.28 -0.04
C VAL A 86 8.55 -10.00 1.42
N VAL A 87 9.83 -9.77 1.75
CA VAL A 87 10.28 -9.52 3.12
C VAL A 87 9.67 -8.23 3.69
N CYS A 88 9.34 -7.25 2.84
CA CYS A 88 8.69 -6.02 3.31
C CYS A 88 7.35 -6.29 4.01
N MET A 89 6.65 -7.38 3.67
CA MET A 89 5.35 -7.73 4.26
C MET A 89 5.42 -8.05 5.75
N GLN A 90 6.54 -8.64 6.19
CA GLN A 90 6.77 -8.94 7.60
C GLN A 90 7.51 -7.79 8.28
N ARG A 91 8.41 -7.15 7.54
CA ARG A 91 9.28 -6.11 8.08
C ARG A 91 8.52 -4.83 8.42
N LEU A 92 7.56 -4.42 7.60
CA LEU A 92 6.79 -3.19 7.83
C LEU A 92 5.99 -3.28 9.15
N PRO A 93 5.20 -4.34 9.43
CA PRO A 93 4.59 -4.54 10.74
C PRO A 93 5.60 -4.58 11.89
N TYR A 94 6.72 -5.27 11.71
CA TYR A 94 7.78 -5.35 12.73
C TYR A 94 8.38 -3.98 13.07
N ASP A 95 8.73 -3.18 12.06
CA ASP A 95 9.29 -1.84 12.26
C ASP A 95 8.27 -0.87 12.89
N LEU A 96 6.98 -1.01 12.53
CA LEU A 96 5.88 -0.30 13.15
C LEU A 96 5.77 -0.67 14.65
N GLU A 97 5.73 -1.96 14.97
CA GLU A 97 5.64 -2.46 16.35
C GLU A 97 6.82 -1.97 17.20
N ARG A 98 8.05 -2.12 16.68
CA ARG A 98 9.29 -1.67 17.33
C ARG A 98 9.42 -0.16 17.45
N GLY A 99 8.60 0.62 16.76
CA GLY A 99 8.67 2.09 16.80
C GLY A 99 9.91 2.67 16.12
N THR A 100 10.44 1.97 15.11
CA THR A 100 11.63 2.42 14.37
C THR A 100 11.30 3.30 13.16
N LEU A 101 10.01 3.42 12.81
CA LEU A 101 9.54 4.30 11.74
C LEU A 101 9.42 5.74 12.26
N GLN A 102 9.66 6.70 11.36
CA GLN A 102 9.49 8.13 11.62
C GLN A 102 8.67 8.78 10.50
N PRO A 103 7.93 9.87 10.80
CA PRO A 103 7.30 10.70 9.78
C PRO A 103 8.34 11.26 8.81
N ASP A 104 8.04 11.23 7.50
CA ASP A 104 8.93 11.76 6.45
C ASP A 104 8.11 12.17 5.22
N THR A 105 8.79 12.57 4.15
CA THR A 105 8.24 12.85 2.82
C THR A 105 9.00 12.05 1.77
N LEU A 106 8.28 11.30 0.93
CA LEU A 106 8.86 10.53 -0.16
C LEU A 106 8.18 10.89 -1.49
N GLN A 107 8.97 11.35 -2.46
CA GLN A 107 8.49 11.76 -3.79
C GLN A 107 7.33 12.78 -3.73
N GLY A 108 7.36 13.68 -2.73
CA GLY A 108 6.31 14.69 -2.52
C GLY A 108 5.11 14.21 -1.71
N TYR A 109 5.05 12.93 -1.32
CA TYR A 109 3.99 12.39 -0.47
C TYR A 109 4.44 12.34 1.00
N PRO A 110 3.67 12.88 1.94
CA PRO A 110 3.89 12.63 3.36
C PRO A 110 3.68 11.15 3.68
N ILE A 111 4.58 10.57 4.46
CA ILE A 111 4.49 9.16 4.89
C ILE A 111 4.58 9.07 6.42
N ASN A 112 4.06 7.99 6.99
CA ASN A 112 4.25 7.62 8.40
C ASN A 112 3.79 8.70 9.39
N ARG A 113 2.74 9.47 9.09
CA ARG A 113 2.27 10.56 9.98
C ARG A 113 1.41 10.08 11.15
N ASN A 114 0.88 8.86 11.07
CA ASN A 114 -0.09 8.34 12.05
C ASN A 114 0.39 7.10 12.81
N LEU A 115 1.71 6.97 13.03
CA LEU A 115 2.31 5.74 13.56
C LEU A 115 1.70 5.26 14.87
N LYS A 116 1.33 6.17 15.78
CA LYS A 116 0.72 5.82 17.07
C LYS A 116 -0.59 5.05 16.87
N ASN A 117 -1.49 5.54 16.04
CA ASN A 117 -2.78 4.88 15.79
C ASN A 117 -2.60 3.64 14.91
N LEU A 118 -1.63 3.64 13.98
CA LEU A 118 -1.36 2.49 13.13
C LEU A 118 -0.85 1.27 13.91
N LYS A 119 -0.15 1.45 15.04
CA LYS A 119 0.22 0.34 15.94
C LYS A 119 -1.01 -0.38 16.50
N GLU A 120 -2.08 0.37 16.77
CA GLU A 120 -3.33 -0.11 17.35
C GLU A 120 -4.34 -0.62 16.30
N ALA A 121 -3.94 -0.69 15.01
CA ALA A 121 -4.80 -1.10 13.91
C ALA A 121 -5.43 -2.48 14.16
N GLN A 122 -6.76 -2.56 14.03
CA GLN A 122 -7.56 -3.78 14.23
C GLN A 122 -7.86 -4.47 12.90
N LEU A 123 -8.09 -3.69 11.84
CA LEU A 123 -8.34 -4.17 10.49
C LEU A 123 -7.16 -3.82 9.57
N ILE A 124 -6.33 -4.82 9.29
CA ILE A 124 -5.12 -4.66 8.48
C ILE A 124 -5.31 -5.35 7.13
N LEU A 125 -5.13 -4.60 6.05
CA LEU A 125 -5.10 -5.12 4.69
C LEU A 125 -3.64 -5.31 4.27
N PHE A 126 -3.28 -6.52 3.86
CA PHE A 126 -2.04 -6.77 3.15
C PHE A 126 -2.33 -6.88 1.67
N ASP A 127 -1.59 -6.17 0.84
CA ASP A 127 -1.70 -6.24 -0.61
C ASP A 127 -0.32 -6.35 -1.27
N SER A 128 -0.17 -7.30 -2.18
CA SER A 128 1.10 -7.59 -2.84
C SER A 128 0.90 -7.86 -4.31
N VAL A 129 1.80 -7.35 -5.15
CA VAL A 129 1.96 -7.74 -6.54
C VAL A 129 3.42 -8.13 -6.80
N GLY A 130 3.65 -9.25 -7.47
CA GLY A 130 4.99 -9.79 -7.66
C GLY A 130 5.21 -10.49 -9.00
N ALA A 131 6.31 -11.25 -9.07
CA ALA A 131 6.66 -12.05 -10.24
C ALA A 131 5.50 -12.97 -10.67
N GLY A 132 5.36 -13.18 -11.98
CA GLY A 132 4.20 -13.89 -12.54
C GLY A 132 2.93 -13.06 -12.58
N MET A 133 3.03 -11.73 -12.38
CA MET A 133 1.89 -10.79 -12.45
C MET A 133 0.77 -11.17 -11.47
N THR A 134 1.16 -11.83 -10.38
CA THR A 134 0.24 -12.34 -9.37
C THR A 134 0.03 -11.28 -8.31
N ARG A 135 -1.24 -10.94 -8.09
CA ARG A 135 -1.66 -10.10 -6.97
C ARG A 135 -2.31 -10.97 -5.89
N SER A 136 -2.01 -10.70 -4.63
CA SER A 136 -2.61 -11.39 -3.51
C SER A 136 -2.88 -10.38 -2.40
N SER A 137 -4.05 -10.54 -1.78
CA SER A 137 -4.43 -9.72 -0.63
C SER A 137 -5.06 -10.60 0.43
N PHE A 138 -4.86 -10.23 1.70
CA PHE A 138 -5.55 -10.85 2.82
C PHE A 138 -5.87 -9.81 3.87
N LEU A 139 -6.92 -10.09 4.67
CA LEU A 139 -7.29 -9.27 5.83
C LEU A 139 -6.82 -9.97 7.09
N LEU A 140 -6.23 -9.20 7.98
CA LEU A 140 -6.02 -9.57 9.36
C LEU A 140 -6.98 -8.76 10.22
N ARG A 141 -7.77 -9.46 11.04
CA ARG A 141 -8.61 -8.88 12.09
C ARG A 141 -8.00 -9.30 13.43
N LYS A 142 -7.52 -8.34 14.21
CA LYS A 142 -6.98 -8.59 15.56
C LYS A 142 -8.09 -8.75 16.59
#